data_AF-A0A1W5YMR9-F1
#
_entry.id   AF-A0A1W5YMR9-F1
#
_cell.length_a   1.000
_cell.length_b   1.000
_cell.length_c   1.000
_cell.angle_alpha   90.00
_cell.angle_beta   90.00
_cell.angle_gamma   90.00
#
_symmetry.space_group_name_H-M   'P 1'
#
loop_
_entity.id
_entity.type
_entity.pdbx_description
1 polymer ?
#
loop_
_entity_poly.entity_id
_entity_poly.type
_entity_poly.pdbx_seq_one_letter_code
_entity_poly.pdbx_strand_id
1 'polypeptide(L)'
;MYSAVLLFFFTVGILYNNVNSNLQNGCQTEFTDTYAYKNFHPLDEVATYAKNGIIINFSVRASSDAHILLSPTSSLTYATPVYEIVLGAGQNSFSVIRGKQRRRTMNHTRTPLILSATEERTFWIRLSNSQIQIGKGGEDEVILYAADSLPLHVQYVCFSTWYQVTGKWIYGCPTTRGYQEEENLTVTQKLRKDMLTYYDPYSRPIVMEDQTTTVKIHLQCLNVKLDEKRSIFTVNGVMHMKWNDEKMRWNPLAYNNVSLLYFTNREIWQPDIILVNAAGHGSGLFGETPVVANSDGSVTWSSPVHLEAWCPSDLNNWPNDQHTCELTLSFASKHQLLQMLFENSTMLAF
;
A
#
# COMPACT_ATOMS: atom_id res chain seq x y z
N MET A 1 63.14 10.46 47.91
CA MET A 1 61.87 11.19 47.72
C MET A 1 61.11 10.50 46.61
N TYR A 2 60.21 9.58 46.96
CA TYR A 2 59.39 8.87 45.99
C TYR A 2 58.13 9.69 45.74
N SER A 3 57.93 10.10 44.49
CA SER A 3 56.73 10.81 44.04
C SER A 3 55.63 9.78 43.82
N ALA A 4 54.57 9.83 44.61
CA ALA A 4 53.36 9.03 44.40
C ALA A 4 52.41 9.78 43.47
N VAL A 5 52.23 9.28 42.25
CA VAL A 5 51.21 9.74 41.32
C VAL A 5 49.91 9.00 41.66
N LEU A 6 48.92 9.72 42.20
CA LEU A 6 47.56 9.21 42.37
C LEU A 6 46.83 9.27 41.02
N LEU A 7 46.79 8.14 40.32
CA LEU A 7 45.90 7.91 39.18
C LEU A 7 44.55 7.42 39.71
N PHE A 8 43.55 8.29 39.73
CA PHE A 8 42.16 7.88 39.90
C PHE A 8 41.62 7.35 38.56
N PHE A 9 41.63 6.03 38.41
CA PHE A 9 40.80 5.37 37.41
C PHE A 9 39.37 5.30 37.93
N PHE A 10 38.49 6.20 37.47
CA PHE A 10 37.06 5.97 37.58
C PHE A 10 36.64 4.98 36.49
N THR A 11 36.61 3.70 36.85
CA THR A 11 35.85 2.70 36.11
C THR A 11 34.38 2.91 36.41
N VAL A 12 33.66 3.65 35.55
CA VAL A 12 32.20 3.54 35.52
C VAL A 12 31.89 2.24 34.80
N GLY A 13 31.82 1.15 35.57
CA GLY A 13 31.18 -0.07 35.12
C GLY A 13 29.71 0.23 34.89
N ILE A 14 29.31 0.36 33.62
CA ILE A 14 27.90 0.30 33.27
C ILE A 14 27.50 -1.16 33.43
N LEU A 15 26.86 -1.47 34.56
CA LEU A 15 26.04 -2.66 34.69
C LEU A 15 25.03 -2.62 33.54
N TYR A 16 25.17 -3.55 32.60
CA TYR A 16 24.16 -3.86 31.60
C TYR A 16 22.96 -4.46 32.35
N ASN A 17 22.20 -3.59 33.01
CA ASN A 17 20.86 -3.95 33.46
C ASN A 17 20.00 -3.98 32.22
N ASN A 18 19.72 -5.20 31.79
CA ASN A 18 18.66 -5.55 30.89
C ASN A 18 17.34 -5.15 31.57
N VAL A 19 16.99 -3.87 31.50
CA VAL A 19 15.70 -3.36 31.95
C VAL A 19 14.72 -3.67 30.84
N ASN A 20 14.17 -4.88 30.88
CA ASN A 20 12.86 -5.13 30.32
C ASN A 20 11.89 -4.10 30.92
N SER A 21 11.24 -3.37 30.01
CA SER A 21 9.91 -2.79 30.17
C SER A 21 9.65 -1.97 31.43
N ASN A 22 9.89 -0.65 31.35
CA ASN A 22 8.97 0.27 32.02
C ASN A 22 7.81 0.54 31.07
N LEU A 23 6.80 -0.33 31.15
CA LEU A 23 5.49 -0.11 30.57
C LEU A 23 4.89 1.15 31.20
N GLN A 24 4.91 2.26 30.47
CA GLN A 24 3.76 3.15 30.51
C GLN A 24 2.89 2.77 29.30
N ASN A 25 1.77 2.09 29.58
CA ASN A 25 0.61 1.96 28.69
C ASN A 25 0.83 1.25 27.34
N GLY A 26 1.81 0.36 27.21
CA GLY A 26 2.03 -0.46 26.01
C GLY A 26 2.67 0.27 24.82
N CYS A 27 3.04 1.55 24.98
CA CYS A 27 3.84 2.28 24.00
C CYS A 27 5.28 1.75 23.94
N GLN A 28 5.90 1.84 22.76
CA GLN A 28 7.33 1.64 22.59
C GLN A 28 8.08 2.92 22.97
N THR A 29 9.32 2.77 23.47
CA THR A 29 10.20 3.91 23.80
C THR A 29 11.61 3.64 23.27
N GLU A 30 12.19 4.63 22.59
CA GLU A 30 13.54 4.57 22.03
C GLU A 30 14.33 5.84 22.38
N PHE A 31 15.66 5.70 22.51
CA PHE A 31 16.57 6.82 22.70
C PHE A 31 17.57 6.91 21.54
N THR A 32 17.84 8.14 21.12
CA THR A 32 18.75 8.45 19.99
C THR A 32 19.66 9.61 20.38
N ASP A 33 20.88 9.64 19.86
CA ASP A 33 21.89 10.67 20.16
C ASP A 33 22.82 10.99 18.96
N THR A 34 22.57 10.33 17.84
CA THR A 34 23.45 10.31 16.67
C THR A 34 22.64 10.28 15.39
N TYR A 35 23.20 10.89 14.34
CA TYR A 35 22.62 10.89 13.00
C TYR A 35 22.92 9.57 12.28
N ALA A 36 22.34 8.49 12.80
CA ALA A 36 22.47 7.13 12.28
C ALA A 36 21.12 6.41 12.37
N TYR A 37 20.57 6.04 11.21
CA TYR A 37 19.34 5.26 11.11
C TYR A 37 19.65 3.78 11.35
N LYS A 38 19.48 3.32 12.59
CA LYS A 38 19.85 1.96 13.03
C LYS A 38 18.65 1.06 13.26
N ASN A 39 17.60 1.59 13.89
CA ASN A 39 16.45 0.80 14.35
C ASN A 39 15.25 1.07 13.43
N PHE A 40 14.97 0.13 12.53
CA PHE A 40 13.82 0.20 11.64
C PHE A 40 12.66 -0.58 12.22
N HIS A 41 11.56 0.13 12.46
CA HIS A 41 10.32 -0.43 13.00
C HIS A 41 9.36 -0.71 11.84
N PRO A 42 8.80 -1.93 11.73
CA PRO A 42 7.77 -2.22 10.74
C PRO A 42 6.59 -1.25 10.89
N LEU A 43 6.11 -0.72 9.78
CA LEU A 43 5.04 0.28 9.77
C LEU A 43 3.77 -0.22 10.47
N ASP A 44 3.49 -1.51 10.35
CA ASP A 44 2.31 -2.18 10.89
C ASP A 44 2.26 -2.19 12.43
N GLU A 45 3.42 -2.10 13.07
CA GLU A 45 3.53 -2.06 14.54
C GLU A 45 3.37 -0.65 15.10
N VAL A 46 3.60 0.38 14.28
CA VAL A 46 3.72 1.78 14.73
C VAL A 46 2.62 2.69 14.17
N ALA A 47 1.94 2.27 13.12
CA ALA A 47 0.93 3.07 12.43
C ALA A 47 -0.50 2.60 12.69
N THR A 48 -1.44 3.53 12.55
CA THR A 48 -2.87 3.28 12.51
C THR A 48 -3.37 3.44 11.08
N TYR A 49 -4.05 2.41 10.58
CA TYR A 49 -4.66 2.42 9.24
C TYR A 49 -6.07 3.01 9.32
N ALA A 50 -6.29 4.15 8.65
CA ALA A 50 -7.59 4.82 8.57
C ALA A 50 -8.10 4.82 7.13
N LYS A 51 -9.41 5.09 6.93
CA LYS A 51 -10.04 5.16 5.59
C LYS A 51 -9.32 6.10 4.61
N ASN A 52 -8.65 7.14 5.11
CA ASN A 52 -8.01 8.18 4.31
C ASN A 52 -6.47 8.12 4.34
N GLY A 53 -5.87 6.97 4.72
CA GLY A 53 -4.43 6.78 4.70
C GLY A 53 -3.86 6.23 6.01
N ILE A 54 -2.53 6.24 6.09
CA ILE A 54 -1.76 5.69 7.19
C ILE A 54 -1.37 6.83 8.14
N ILE A 55 -1.62 6.67 9.44
CA ILE A 55 -1.28 7.66 10.47
C ILE A 55 -0.22 7.08 11.41
N ILE A 56 0.91 7.75 11.54
CA ILE A 56 1.96 7.42 12.51
C ILE A 56 1.91 8.46 13.62
N ASN A 57 1.56 8.05 14.83
CA ASN A 57 1.59 8.92 16.01
C ASN A 57 2.87 8.67 16.81
N PHE A 58 3.55 9.73 17.19
CA PHE A 58 4.73 9.65 18.04
C PHE A 58 4.88 10.90 18.88
N SER A 59 5.58 10.75 19.99
CA SER A 59 6.05 11.85 20.80
C SER A 59 7.57 11.86 20.82
N VAL A 60 8.16 13.05 20.89
CA VAL A 60 9.60 13.22 21.01
C VAL A 60 9.93 14.33 22.01
N ARG A 61 10.93 14.07 22.85
CA ARG A 61 11.61 15.08 23.68
C ARG A 61 13.05 15.21 23.18
N ALA A 62 13.37 16.35 22.58
CA ALA A 62 14.67 16.69 22.01
C ALA A 62 14.83 18.22 21.94
N SER A 63 16.05 18.74 22.04
CA SER A 63 16.30 20.19 21.96
C SER A 63 16.12 20.76 20.54
N SER A 64 16.36 19.94 19.51
CA SER A 64 16.32 20.31 18.09
C SER A 64 16.41 19.05 17.21
N ASP A 65 16.34 19.21 15.89
CA ASP A 65 16.73 18.23 14.87
C ASP A 65 16.31 16.77 15.17
N ALA A 66 15.01 16.55 15.28
CA ALA A 66 14.43 15.22 15.40
C ALA A 66 14.18 14.66 13.98
N HIS A 67 14.85 13.57 13.62
CA HIS A 67 14.80 12.97 12.30
C HIS A 67 13.91 11.72 12.28
N ILE A 68 13.00 11.67 11.32
CA ILE A 68 12.15 10.51 11.05
C ILE A 68 12.40 10.08 9.61
N LEU A 69 12.76 8.82 9.42
CA LEU A 69 12.97 8.21 8.12
C LEU A 69 11.81 7.28 7.79
N LEU A 70 11.24 7.43 6.60
CA LEU A 70 10.23 6.54 6.04
C LEU A 70 10.83 5.82 4.85
N SER A 71 10.89 4.49 4.90
CA SER A 71 11.62 3.67 3.93
C SER A 71 10.81 2.46 3.46
N PRO A 72 10.94 2.03 2.20
CA PRO A 72 10.44 0.73 1.72
C PRO A 72 11.17 -0.48 2.31
N THR A 73 12.38 -0.29 2.86
CA THR A 73 13.22 -1.39 3.36
C THR A 73 14.01 -0.96 4.60
N SER A 74 14.31 -1.92 5.48
CA SER A 74 15.22 -1.75 6.62
C SER A 74 16.70 -1.74 6.23
N SER A 75 17.04 -2.21 5.01
CA SER A 75 18.42 -2.30 4.52
C SER A 75 18.73 -1.18 3.53
N LEU A 76 19.23 -0.05 4.05
CA LEU A 76 19.49 1.13 3.23
C LEU A 76 20.80 1.04 2.43
N THR A 77 20.70 1.36 1.14
CA THR A 77 21.85 1.69 0.29
C THR A 77 21.88 3.18 -0.04
N TYR A 78 22.91 3.63 -0.74
CA TYR A 78 22.97 5.00 -1.27
C TYR A 78 21.89 5.28 -2.32
N ALA A 79 21.36 4.25 -2.99
CA ALA A 79 20.33 4.36 -4.02
C ALA A 79 18.90 4.22 -3.49
N THR A 80 18.72 3.74 -2.25
CA THR A 80 17.39 3.50 -1.68
C THR A 80 16.61 4.82 -1.52
N PRO A 81 15.45 4.98 -2.18
CA PRO A 81 14.63 6.17 -2.01
C PRO A 81 13.97 6.13 -0.62
N VAL A 82 14.04 7.25 0.10
CA VAL A 82 13.36 7.43 1.39
C VAL A 82 12.79 8.83 1.51
N TYR A 83 11.79 8.99 2.36
CA TYR A 83 11.42 10.30 2.88
C TYR A 83 12.14 10.52 4.21
N GLU A 84 12.75 11.69 4.36
CA GLU A 84 13.33 12.13 5.61
C GLU A 84 12.60 13.39 6.06
N ILE A 85 12.01 13.31 7.24
CA ILE A 85 11.32 14.40 7.91
C ILE A 85 12.22 14.87 9.03
N VAL A 86 12.48 16.17 9.12
CA VAL A 86 13.24 16.77 10.20
C VAL A 86 12.36 17.80 10.89
N LEU A 87 12.05 17.56 12.16
CA LEU A 87 11.36 18.53 13.02
C LEU A 87 12.39 19.35 13.78
N GLY A 88 12.17 20.66 13.86
CA GLY A 88 13.06 21.55 14.61
C GLY A 88 14.49 21.61 14.05
N ALA A 89 14.63 21.53 12.73
CA ALA A 89 15.89 21.81 12.04
C ALA A 89 16.33 23.27 12.23
N GLY A 90 17.63 23.50 12.02
CA GLY A 90 18.22 24.84 12.10
C GLY A 90 18.09 25.43 13.50
N GLN A 91 18.50 24.66 14.51
CA GLN A 91 18.36 25.04 15.92
C GLN A 91 16.91 25.25 16.34
N ASN A 92 16.03 24.31 15.97
CA ASN A 92 14.62 24.34 16.32
C ASN A 92 13.84 25.54 15.74
N SER A 93 14.18 25.97 14.52
CA SER A 93 13.55 27.13 13.86
C SER A 93 12.62 26.77 12.69
N PHE A 94 12.82 25.62 12.05
CA PHE A 94 11.99 25.15 10.94
C PHE A 94 11.88 23.63 10.88
N SER A 95 10.91 23.12 10.13
CA SER A 95 10.74 21.70 9.85
C SER A 95 10.78 21.48 8.34
N VAL A 96 11.29 20.33 7.90
CA VAL A 96 11.53 20.05 6.47
C VAL A 96 11.22 18.60 6.11
N ILE A 97 10.65 18.37 4.93
CA ILE A 97 10.55 17.06 4.28
C ILE A 97 11.53 17.05 3.12
N ARG A 98 12.38 16.03 3.05
CA ARG A 98 13.34 15.83 1.96
C ARG A 98 13.30 14.40 1.45
N GLY A 99 13.48 14.23 0.14
CA GLY A 99 13.70 12.90 -0.46
C GLY A 99 15.19 12.54 -0.47
N LYS A 100 15.53 11.26 -0.33
CA LYS A 100 16.93 10.81 -0.44
C LYS A 100 17.47 10.98 -1.86
N GLN A 101 18.16 12.10 -2.04
CA GLN A 101 19.54 12.18 -2.52
C GLN A 101 20.15 13.54 -2.11
N ARG A 102 19.75 14.13 -0.96
CA ARG A 102 20.16 15.49 -0.54
C ARG A 102 19.96 16.60 -1.60
N ARG A 103 19.15 16.36 -2.65
CA ARG A 103 19.04 17.21 -3.84
C ARG A 103 17.67 17.84 -4.06
N ARG A 104 16.65 17.43 -3.30
CA ARG A 104 15.32 18.02 -3.39
C ARG A 104 14.69 18.13 -2.00
N THR A 105 14.78 19.33 -1.43
CA THR A 105 13.81 19.75 -0.42
C THR A 105 12.44 19.66 -1.07
N MET A 106 11.57 18.81 -0.52
CA MET A 106 10.19 18.71 -1.02
C MET A 106 9.40 19.90 -0.51
N ASN A 107 9.51 20.18 0.79
CA ASN A 107 8.95 21.38 1.39
C ASN A 107 9.62 21.68 2.75
N HIS A 108 9.52 22.92 3.22
CA HIS A 108 9.89 23.32 4.57
C HIS A 108 8.93 24.40 5.09
N THR A 109 8.73 24.44 6.40
CA THR A 109 7.89 25.44 7.08
C THR A 109 8.63 25.97 8.30
N ARG A 110 8.52 27.27 8.58
CA ARG A 110 9.00 27.83 9.86
C ARG A 110 8.15 27.29 11.01
N THR A 111 8.82 26.68 11.97
CA THR A 111 8.21 25.99 13.12
C THR A 111 9.07 26.27 14.35
N PRO A 112 9.20 27.56 14.75
CA PRO A 112 10.10 27.94 15.83
C PRO A 112 9.68 27.27 17.14
N LEU A 113 10.68 26.76 17.85
CA LEU A 113 10.52 26.08 19.13
C LEU A 113 9.51 24.94 19.07
N ILE A 114 9.43 24.19 17.96
CA ILE A 114 8.49 23.07 17.83
C ILE A 114 8.86 21.87 18.70
N LEU A 115 10.15 21.67 18.96
CA LEU A 115 10.66 20.67 19.90
C LEU A 115 10.98 21.29 21.27
N SER A 116 11.12 20.45 22.30
CA SER A 116 11.51 20.87 23.65
C SER A 116 12.49 19.87 24.27
N ALA A 117 13.54 20.39 24.91
CA ALA A 117 14.53 19.58 25.63
C ALA A 117 13.95 18.96 26.92
N THR A 118 12.92 19.59 27.49
CA THR A 118 12.35 19.22 28.79
C THR A 118 10.98 18.56 28.65
N GLU A 119 10.20 18.98 27.65
CA GLU A 119 8.83 18.50 27.43
C GLU A 119 8.79 17.50 26.30
N GLU A 120 7.99 16.46 26.50
CA GLU A 120 7.64 15.53 25.44
C GLU A 120 6.52 16.13 24.60
N ARG A 121 6.72 16.16 23.27
CA ARG A 121 5.77 16.77 22.33
C ARG A 121 5.30 15.75 21.32
N THR A 122 3.99 15.71 21.12
CA THR A 122 3.33 14.74 20.25
C THR A 122 3.13 15.29 18.84
N PHE A 123 3.26 14.43 17.85
CA PHE A 123 3.10 14.71 16.44
C PHE A 123 2.41 13.54 15.74
N TRP A 124 1.84 13.82 14.58
CA TRP A 124 1.32 12.81 13.67
C TRP A 124 1.89 13.00 12.26
N ILE A 125 2.13 11.89 11.57
CA ILE A 125 2.42 11.85 10.13
C ILE A 125 1.27 11.14 9.45
N ARG A 126 0.70 11.73 8.39
CA ARG A 126 -0.34 11.14 7.56
C ARG A 126 0.20 10.89 6.15
N LEU A 127 0.10 9.65 5.68
CA LEU A 127 0.47 9.22 4.34
C LEU A 127 -0.79 8.82 3.55
N SER A 128 -1.06 9.46 2.42
CA SER A 128 -2.26 9.17 1.62
C SER A 128 -2.08 9.52 0.15
N ASN A 129 -2.36 8.60 -0.78
CA ASN A 129 -2.53 8.82 -2.23
C ASN A 129 -1.65 9.94 -2.83
N SER A 130 -0.32 9.94 -2.58
CA SER A 130 0.66 10.96 -3.04
C SER A 130 0.94 12.14 -2.10
N GLN A 131 0.47 12.11 -0.85
CA GLN A 131 0.65 13.20 0.12
C GLN A 131 1.31 12.72 1.41
N ILE A 132 2.18 13.57 1.95
CA ILE A 132 2.84 13.44 3.24
C ILE A 132 2.49 14.68 4.05
N GLN A 133 1.73 14.50 5.12
CA GLN A 133 1.30 15.58 6.00
C GLN A 133 1.84 15.34 7.40
N ILE A 134 2.21 16.41 8.09
CA ILE A 134 2.63 16.38 9.48
C ILE A 134 1.84 17.43 10.25
N GLY A 135 1.43 17.09 11.46
CA GLY A 135 0.78 18.00 12.42
C GLY A 135 1.19 17.71 13.86
N LYS A 136 0.68 18.53 14.77
CA LYS A 136 0.90 18.36 16.21
C LYS A 136 -0.18 17.45 16.80
N GLY A 137 0.19 16.67 17.82
CA GLY A 137 -0.76 15.82 18.53
C GLY A 137 -1.86 16.63 19.21
N GLY A 138 -3.10 16.15 19.10
CA GLY A 138 -4.28 16.85 19.63
C GLY A 138 -4.83 17.97 18.75
N GLU A 139 -4.17 18.25 17.61
CA GLU A 139 -4.58 19.26 16.63
C GLU A 139 -4.76 18.59 15.26
N ASP A 140 -5.79 18.98 14.49
CA ASP A 140 -5.98 18.51 13.10
C ASP A 140 -5.22 19.36 12.07
N GLU A 141 -4.51 20.39 12.52
CA GLU A 141 -3.80 21.34 11.65
C GLU A 141 -2.53 20.72 11.04
N VAL A 142 -2.40 20.87 9.72
CA VAL A 142 -1.21 20.46 8.97
C VAL A 142 -0.16 21.57 9.07
N ILE A 143 0.97 21.28 9.71
CA ILE A 143 2.10 22.23 9.86
C ILE A 143 3.14 22.09 8.75
N LEU A 144 3.22 20.92 8.12
CA LEU A 144 4.17 20.63 7.07
C LEU A 144 3.58 19.61 6.10
N TYR A 145 3.75 19.87 4.81
CA TYR A 145 3.09 19.13 3.74
C TYR A 145 4.04 18.92 2.57
N ALA A 146 4.03 17.75 1.96
CA ALA A 146 4.63 17.50 0.65
C ALA A 146 3.72 16.61 -0.19
N ALA A 147 3.81 16.79 -1.51
CA ALA A 147 3.21 15.90 -2.49
C ALA A 147 4.32 15.21 -3.31
N ASP A 148 4.13 13.94 -3.61
CA ASP A 148 5.03 13.15 -4.45
C ASP A 148 4.23 12.42 -5.52
N SER A 149 4.45 12.75 -6.79
CA SER A 149 3.78 12.12 -7.93
C SER A 149 4.09 10.62 -8.07
N LEU A 150 5.14 10.13 -7.41
CA LEU A 150 5.53 8.72 -7.37
C LEU A 150 5.74 8.31 -5.91
N PRO A 151 4.65 8.13 -5.13
CA PRO A 151 4.75 7.89 -3.69
C PRO A 151 5.53 6.62 -3.37
N LEU A 152 6.42 6.70 -2.39
CA LEU A 152 7.12 5.53 -1.89
C LEU A 152 6.16 4.59 -1.17
N HIS A 153 6.30 3.29 -1.43
CA HIS A 153 5.67 2.25 -0.64
C HIS A 153 6.45 2.11 0.68
N VAL A 154 6.05 2.85 1.70
CA VAL A 154 6.70 2.86 3.01
C VAL A 154 6.36 1.58 3.76
N GLN A 155 7.37 0.86 4.25
CA GLN A 155 7.21 -0.34 5.10
C GLN A 155 7.87 -0.18 6.46
N TYR A 156 8.77 0.79 6.63
CA TYR A 156 9.53 0.99 7.85
C TYR A 156 9.61 2.46 8.25
N VAL A 157 9.58 2.68 9.57
CA VAL A 157 9.86 3.97 10.21
C VAL A 157 11.16 3.83 11.02
N CYS A 158 12.04 4.82 10.95
CA CYS A 158 13.25 4.88 11.78
C CYS A 158 13.41 6.26 12.39
N PHE A 159 13.72 6.30 13.69
CA PHE A 159 13.94 7.53 14.43
C PHE A 159 15.43 7.78 14.64
N SER A 160 15.82 9.04 14.59
CA SER A 160 17.21 9.47 14.79
C SER A 160 17.23 10.95 15.18
N THR A 161 18.37 11.45 15.63
CA THR A 161 18.57 12.85 16.01
C THR A 161 19.87 13.35 15.41
N TRP A 162 20.05 14.67 15.37
CA TRP A 162 21.35 15.21 15.01
C TRP A 162 22.43 14.81 16.03
N TYR A 163 23.69 14.87 15.61
CA TYR A 163 24.82 14.54 16.48
C TYR A 163 24.78 15.37 17.76
N GLN A 164 24.94 14.71 18.91
CA GLN A 164 24.91 15.30 20.27
C GLN A 164 23.55 15.85 20.70
N VAL A 165 22.48 15.60 19.96
CA VAL A 165 21.11 15.87 20.41
C VAL A 165 20.51 14.60 20.94
N THR A 166 20.20 14.53 22.22
CA THR A 166 19.47 13.39 22.78
C THR A 166 17.98 13.51 22.46
N GLY A 167 17.43 12.49 21.81
CA GLY A 167 15.99 12.33 21.58
C GLY A 167 15.45 11.14 22.36
N LYS A 168 14.41 11.36 23.16
CA LYS A 168 13.54 10.30 23.69
C LYS A 168 12.29 10.24 22.82
N TRP A 169 12.02 9.09 22.23
CA TRP A 169 10.89 8.83 21.34
C TRP A 169 9.89 7.92 22.04
N ILE A 170 8.61 8.23 21.92
CA ILE A 170 7.50 7.34 22.30
C ILE A 170 6.62 7.16 21.07
N TYR A 171 6.34 5.94 20.69
CA TYR A 171 5.59 5.64 19.46
C TYR A 171 4.95 4.26 19.58
N GLY A 172 4.12 3.88 18.61
CA GLY A 172 3.40 2.61 18.66
C GLY A 172 2.55 2.48 19.93
N CYS A 173 2.11 3.62 20.49
CA CYS A 173 1.21 3.61 21.63
C CYS A 173 -0.07 2.89 21.23
N PRO A 174 -0.52 1.90 22.00
CA PRO A 174 -1.91 1.49 21.96
C PRO A 174 -2.66 2.77 22.22
N THR A 175 -3.38 3.25 21.21
CA THR A 175 -4.36 4.31 21.42
C THR A 175 -5.13 3.87 22.64
N THR A 176 -5.04 4.63 23.74
CA THR A 176 -6.02 4.49 24.81
C THR A 176 -7.33 4.40 24.09
N ARG A 177 -8.09 3.36 24.37
CA ARG A 177 -9.51 3.33 24.07
C ARG A 177 -10.09 4.59 24.74
N GLY A 178 -9.96 5.78 24.14
CA GLY A 178 -11.13 6.62 24.00
C GLY A 178 -12.07 5.66 23.34
N TYR A 179 -13.03 5.16 24.12
CA TYR A 179 -13.96 4.11 23.75
C TYR A 179 -13.92 3.97 22.23
N GLN A 180 -13.13 3.00 21.76
CA GLN A 180 -13.78 2.14 20.83
C GLN A 180 -14.96 1.67 21.72
N GLU A 181 -16.15 2.27 21.53
CA GLU A 181 -17.20 1.42 20.99
C GLU A 181 -16.40 0.46 20.14
N GLU A 182 -16.20 -0.80 20.59
CA GLU A 182 -15.88 -1.87 19.64
C GLU A 182 -16.61 -1.41 18.41
N GLU A 183 -15.89 -0.89 17.40
CA GLU A 183 -16.57 -0.44 16.20
C GLU A 183 -17.32 -1.71 15.90
N ASN A 184 -18.66 -1.69 16.05
CA ASN A 184 -19.43 -2.91 16.32
C ASN A 184 -19.41 -3.63 14.99
N LEU A 185 -18.24 -4.22 14.71
CA LEU A 185 -17.78 -4.59 13.41
C LEU A 185 -18.57 -5.84 13.30
N THR A 186 -19.54 -5.76 12.41
CA THR A 186 -20.20 -6.95 11.94
C THR A 186 -19.12 -7.98 11.64
N VAL A 187 -19.42 -9.24 11.91
CA VAL A 187 -18.45 -10.32 11.73
C VAL A 187 -17.82 -10.30 10.32
N THR A 188 -18.59 -9.85 9.33
CA THR A 188 -18.16 -9.57 7.96
C THR A 188 -17.10 -8.47 7.84
N GLN A 189 -17.24 -7.34 8.55
CA GLN A 189 -16.24 -6.27 8.53
C GLN A 189 -14.93 -6.70 9.19
N LYS A 190 -15.02 -7.48 10.28
CA LYS A 190 -13.84 -8.08 10.92
C LYS A 190 -13.12 -9.02 9.96
N LEU A 191 -13.86 -9.97 9.37
CA LEU A 191 -13.32 -10.90 8.37
C LEU A 191 -12.63 -10.17 7.21
N ARG A 192 -13.31 -9.16 6.64
CA ARG A 192 -12.76 -8.38 5.53
C ARG A 192 -11.47 -7.66 5.91
N LYS A 193 -11.40 -7.08 7.12
CA LYS A 193 -10.18 -6.47 7.65
C LYS A 193 -9.05 -7.51 7.78
N ASP A 194 -9.35 -8.66 8.37
CA ASP A 194 -8.37 -9.73 8.59
C ASP A 194 -7.82 -10.26 7.25
N MET A 195 -8.66 -10.39 6.21
CA MET A 195 -8.24 -10.80 4.86
C MET A 195 -7.35 -9.76 4.15
N LEU A 196 -7.59 -8.46 4.36
CA LEU A 196 -6.91 -7.39 3.62
C LEU A 196 -5.65 -6.85 4.28
N THR A 197 -5.44 -7.08 5.58
CA THR A 197 -4.36 -6.43 6.35
C THR A 197 -2.96 -6.69 5.75
N TYR A 198 -2.72 -7.87 5.19
CA TYR A 198 -1.44 -8.27 4.60
C TYR A 198 -1.54 -8.74 3.14
N TYR A 199 -2.66 -8.44 2.48
CA TYR A 199 -2.91 -8.91 1.13
C TYR A 199 -2.37 -7.90 0.11
N ASP A 200 -1.48 -8.36 -0.79
CA ASP A 200 -0.97 -7.56 -1.91
C ASP A 200 -1.78 -7.85 -3.19
N PRO A 201 -2.60 -6.91 -3.68
CA PRO A 201 -3.41 -7.09 -4.89
C PRO A 201 -2.60 -7.09 -6.20
N TYR A 202 -1.31 -6.75 -6.17
CA TYR A 202 -0.46 -6.80 -7.36
C TYR A 202 0.31 -8.12 -7.48
N SER A 203 0.36 -8.90 -6.40
CA SER A 203 1.00 -10.21 -6.37
C SER A 203 0.05 -11.31 -6.83
N ARG A 204 0.54 -12.27 -7.64
CA ARG A 204 -0.27 -13.41 -8.10
C ARG A 204 -0.90 -14.16 -6.91
N PRO A 205 -2.11 -14.70 -7.07
CA PRO A 205 -2.95 -15.22 -5.99
C PRO A 205 -2.60 -16.69 -5.66
N ILE A 206 -1.31 -16.98 -5.56
CA ILE A 206 -0.71 -18.30 -5.34
C ILE A 206 0.24 -18.24 -4.14
N VAL A 207 0.32 -19.33 -3.37
CA VAL A 207 1.27 -19.43 -2.25
C VAL A 207 2.65 -19.89 -2.73
N MET A 208 2.71 -20.80 -3.71
CA MET A 208 3.96 -21.34 -4.27
C MET A 208 4.22 -20.75 -5.66
N GLU A 209 5.38 -20.10 -5.83
CA GLU A 209 5.71 -19.29 -7.02
C GLU A 209 5.71 -20.06 -8.35
N ASP A 210 5.95 -21.36 -8.31
CA ASP A 210 6.04 -22.24 -9.48
C ASP A 210 4.67 -22.64 -10.07
N GLN A 211 3.57 -22.34 -9.37
CA GLN A 211 2.24 -22.73 -9.81
C GLN A 211 1.66 -21.73 -10.83
N THR A 212 0.98 -22.28 -11.84
CA THR A 212 0.23 -21.52 -12.84
C THR A 212 -1.08 -21.01 -12.25
N THR A 213 -1.36 -19.73 -12.44
CA THR A 213 -2.67 -19.15 -12.12
C THR A 213 -3.54 -19.18 -13.36
N THR A 214 -4.64 -19.94 -13.31
CA THR A 214 -5.59 -20.06 -14.42
C THR A 214 -6.79 -19.16 -14.19
N VAL A 215 -7.07 -18.31 -15.18
CA VAL A 215 -8.25 -17.45 -15.24
C VAL A 215 -9.21 -18.05 -16.26
N LYS A 216 -10.35 -18.51 -15.78
CA LYS A 216 -11.47 -18.97 -16.60
C LYS A 216 -12.25 -17.78 -17.09
N ILE A 217 -12.53 -17.73 -18.38
CA ILE A 217 -13.16 -16.59 -19.05
C ILE A 217 -14.37 -17.09 -19.83
N HIS A 218 -15.50 -16.40 -19.66
CA HIS A 218 -16.72 -16.61 -20.44
C HIS A 218 -17.29 -15.26 -20.85
N LEU A 219 -17.38 -15.03 -22.17
CA LEU A 219 -18.00 -13.83 -22.74
C LEU A 219 -19.47 -14.10 -23.03
N GLN A 220 -20.36 -13.39 -22.35
CA GLN A 220 -21.78 -13.34 -22.68
C GLN A 220 -22.03 -12.15 -23.62
N CYS A 221 -22.22 -12.43 -24.91
CA CYS A 221 -22.54 -11.41 -25.90
C CYS A 221 -23.99 -10.93 -25.73
N LEU A 222 -24.20 -9.61 -25.67
CA LEU A 222 -25.53 -8.99 -25.65
C LEU A 222 -25.89 -8.45 -27.03
N ASN A 223 -24.97 -7.73 -27.66
CA ASN A 223 -25.14 -7.30 -29.04
C ASN A 223 -23.79 -7.23 -29.76
N VAL A 224 -23.87 -7.33 -31.08
CA VAL A 224 -22.72 -7.32 -31.98
C VAL A 224 -23.04 -6.38 -33.13
N LYS A 225 -22.05 -5.58 -33.54
CA LYS A 225 -22.15 -4.67 -34.68
C LYS A 225 -20.90 -4.81 -35.54
N LEU A 226 -21.10 -4.90 -36.85
CA LEU A 226 -20.02 -4.74 -37.83
C LEU A 226 -20.21 -3.42 -38.58
N ASP A 227 -19.17 -2.60 -38.59
CA ASP A 227 -19.04 -1.45 -39.49
C ASP A 227 -18.10 -1.85 -40.62
N GLU A 228 -18.65 -2.41 -41.69
CA GLU A 228 -17.91 -2.92 -42.85
C GLU A 228 -17.03 -1.84 -43.50
N LYS A 229 -17.54 -0.61 -43.61
CA LYS A 229 -16.81 0.52 -44.21
C LYS A 229 -15.56 0.87 -43.44
N ARG A 230 -15.61 0.74 -42.11
CA ARG A 230 -14.48 1.00 -41.23
C ARG A 230 -13.72 -0.27 -40.85
N SER A 231 -14.22 -1.45 -41.22
CA SER A 231 -13.71 -2.76 -40.80
C SER A 231 -13.61 -2.89 -39.27
N ILE A 232 -14.60 -2.35 -38.55
CA ILE A 232 -14.65 -2.37 -37.08
C ILE A 232 -15.77 -3.30 -36.63
N PHE A 233 -15.40 -4.27 -35.81
CA PHE A 233 -16.29 -5.20 -35.14
C PHE A 233 -16.43 -4.80 -33.68
N THR A 234 -17.65 -4.50 -33.24
CA THR A 234 -17.98 -4.09 -31.88
C THR A 234 -18.81 -5.17 -31.19
N VAL A 235 -18.39 -5.57 -29.99
CA VAL A 235 -19.14 -6.47 -29.11
C VAL A 235 -19.46 -5.75 -27.81
N ASN A 236 -20.74 -5.71 -27.47
CA ASN A 236 -21.20 -5.32 -26.15
C ASN A 236 -21.67 -6.57 -25.41
N GLY A 237 -21.26 -6.71 -24.15
CA GLY A 237 -21.56 -7.92 -23.39
C GLY A 237 -21.17 -7.84 -21.93
N VAL A 238 -21.15 -9.00 -21.28
CA VAL A 238 -20.64 -9.18 -19.93
C VAL A 238 -19.50 -10.20 -19.99
N MET A 239 -18.34 -9.82 -19.47
CA MET A 239 -17.22 -10.74 -19.28
C MET A 239 -17.30 -11.36 -17.88
N HIS A 240 -17.45 -12.68 -17.82
CA HIS A 240 -17.38 -13.45 -16.59
C HIS A 240 -16.00 -14.05 -16.45
N MET A 241 -15.35 -13.77 -15.33
CA MET A 241 -14.03 -14.27 -14.98
C MET A 241 -14.08 -15.03 -13.66
N LYS A 242 -13.38 -16.16 -13.61
CA LYS A 242 -13.24 -16.97 -12.40
C LYS A 242 -11.80 -17.44 -12.24
N TRP A 243 -11.25 -17.28 -11.04
CA TRP A 243 -9.94 -17.81 -10.67
C TRP A 243 -9.98 -18.33 -9.23
N ASN A 244 -8.91 -18.99 -8.81
CA ASN A 244 -8.71 -19.38 -7.41
C ASN A 244 -7.59 -18.53 -6.81
N ASP A 245 -7.86 -17.96 -5.65
CA ASP A 245 -6.92 -17.21 -4.85
C ASP A 245 -6.65 -17.92 -3.52
N GLU A 246 -5.45 -18.47 -3.42
CA GLU A 246 -5.03 -19.25 -2.25
C GLU A 246 -4.80 -18.39 -1.01
N LYS A 247 -4.51 -17.10 -1.20
CA LYS A 247 -4.31 -16.13 -0.11
C LYS A 247 -5.63 -15.62 0.46
N MET A 248 -6.73 -15.76 -0.30
CA MET A 248 -8.09 -15.37 0.08
C MET A 248 -8.93 -16.55 0.59
N ARG A 249 -8.35 -17.36 1.49
CA ARG A 249 -9.03 -18.49 2.13
C ARG A 249 -9.27 -18.22 3.61
N TRP A 250 -10.44 -18.58 4.10
CA TRP A 250 -10.76 -18.46 5.53
C TRP A 250 -11.68 -19.59 6.00
N ASN A 251 -11.72 -19.82 7.31
CA ASN A 251 -12.64 -20.76 7.93
C ASN A 251 -13.97 -20.04 8.27
N PRO A 252 -15.11 -20.34 7.61
CA PRO A 252 -16.38 -19.68 7.90
C PRO A 252 -16.83 -19.82 9.36
N LEU A 253 -16.48 -20.93 10.02
CA LEU A 253 -16.86 -21.18 11.43
C LEU A 253 -16.25 -20.15 12.39
N ALA A 254 -15.08 -19.60 12.05
CA ALA A 254 -14.44 -18.54 12.84
C ALA A 254 -15.14 -17.17 12.68
N TYR A 255 -16.01 -17.04 11.68
CA TYR A 255 -16.68 -15.80 11.30
C TYR A 255 -18.18 -15.99 11.13
N ASN A 256 -18.82 -16.69 12.08
CA ASN A 256 -20.28 -16.86 12.13
C ASN A 256 -20.89 -17.38 10.81
N ASN A 257 -20.20 -18.33 10.17
CA ASN A 257 -20.54 -18.95 8.88
C ASN A 257 -20.58 -18.00 7.68
N VAL A 258 -19.90 -16.84 7.75
CA VAL A 258 -19.71 -16.00 6.57
C VAL A 258 -18.81 -16.74 5.57
N SER A 259 -19.37 -17.10 4.42
CA SER A 259 -18.70 -17.86 3.35
C SER A 259 -18.34 -17.03 2.12
N LEU A 260 -18.75 -15.76 2.08
CA LEU A 260 -18.56 -14.88 0.93
C LEU A 260 -18.27 -13.44 1.36
N LEU A 261 -17.40 -12.78 0.60
CA LEU A 261 -17.06 -11.37 0.72
C LEU A 261 -17.17 -10.65 -0.62
N TYR A 262 -17.58 -9.39 -0.57
CA TYR A 262 -17.55 -8.47 -1.70
C TYR A 262 -16.36 -7.52 -1.58
N PHE A 263 -15.74 -7.24 -2.72
CA PHE A 263 -14.63 -6.32 -2.89
C PHE A 263 -14.92 -5.34 -4.02
N THR A 264 -14.45 -4.10 -3.91
CA THR A 264 -14.48 -3.14 -5.00
C THR A 264 -13.34 -3.42 -5.98
N ASN A 265 -13.35 -2.72 -7.12
CA ASN A 265 -12.37 -2.91 -8.18
C ASN A 265 -10.92 -2.76 -7.67
N ARG A 266 -10.05 -3.73 -8.00
CA ARG A 266 -8.62 -3.81 -7.64
C ARG A 266 -8.27 -3.80 -6.14
N GLU A 267 -9.23 -4.06 -5.23
CA GLU A 267 -8.91 -4.28 -3.81
C GLU A 267 -8.23 -5.62 -3.54
N ILE A 268 -8.47 -6.58 -4.42
CA ILE A 268 -7.82 -7.89 -4.44
C ILE A 268 -7.19 -8.12 -5.81
N TRP A 269 -6.34 -9.13 -5.95
CA TRP A 269 -5.71 -9.44 -7.23
C TRP A 269 -6.76 -9.68 -8.30
N GLN A 270 -6.55 -9.07 -9.46
CA GLN A 270 -7.41 -9.20 -10.64
C GLN A 270 -6.55 -9.32 -11.90
N PRO A 271 -7.00 -10.10 -12.90
CA PRO A 271 -6.27 -10.26 -14.14
C PRO A 271 -6.26 -8.99 -14.98
N ASP A 272 -5.11 -8.66 -15.54
CA ASP A 272 -4.87 -7.48 -16.37
C ASP A 272 -5.10 -7.78 -17.86
N ILE A 273 -6.34 -8.02 -18.25
CA ILE A 273 -6.65 -8.41 -19.64
C ILE A 273 -6.72 -7.18 -20.57
N ILE A 274 -6.12 -7.30 -21.74
CA ILE A 274 -6.13 -6.34 -22.85
C ILE A 274 -6.67 -6.97 -24.14
N LEU A 275 -7.17 -6.12 -25.02
CA LEU A 275 -7.60 -6.48 -26.37
C LEU A 275 -6.48 -6.11 -27.34
N VAL A 276 -5.81 -7.13 -27.88
CA VAL A 276 -4.60 -6.97 -28.70
C VAL A 276 -4.93 -6.40 -30.07
N ASN A 277 -6.01 -6.88 -30.69
CA ASN A 277 -6.45 -6.44 -32.02
C ASN A 277 -7.48 -5.30 -31.95
N ALA A 278 -7.36 -4.43 -30.95
CA ALA A 278 -8.29 -3.33 -30.75
C ALA A 278 -8.26 -2.31 -31.91
N ALA A 279 -9.46 -1.87 -32.34
CA ALA A 279 -9.62 -0.75 -33.28
C ALA A 279 -9.58 0.62 -32.60
N GLY A 280 -9.82 0.66 -31.28
CA GLY A 280 -9.75 1.84 -30.43
C GLY A 280 -8.79 1.65 -29.25
N HIS A 281 -9.26 1.96 -28.04
CA HIS A 281 -8.49 1.71 -26.82
C HIS A 281 -8.52 0.22 -26.46
N GLY A 282 -7.36 -0.44 -26.46
CA GLY A 282 -7.23 -1.87 -26.13
C GLY A 282 -7.09 -2.21 -24.64
N SER A 283 -7.23 -1.22 -23.75
CA SER A 283 -7.11 -1.35 -22.30
C SER A 283 -8.30 -0.70 -21.59
N GLY A 284 -8.49 -1.01 -20.30
CA GLY A 284 -9.61 -0.48 -19.53
C GLY A 284 -10.97 -1.02 -20.02
N LEU A 285 -11.00 -2.27 -20.48
CA LEU A 285 -12.14 -2.90 -21.14
C LEU A 285 -13.36 -3.13 -20.22
N PHE A 286 -13.14 -3.10 -18.91
CA PHE A 286 -14.06 -3.59 -17.90
C PHE A 286 -14.63 -2.43 -17.07
N GLY A 287 -15.94 -2.44 -16.85
CA GLY A 287 -16.61 -1.53 -15.92
C GLY A 287 -16.34 -1.83 -14.44
N GLU A 288 -16.66 -0.85 -13.58
CA GLU A 288 -16.54 -0.97 -12.13
C GLU A 288 -17.69 -1.79 -11.53
N THR A 289 -17.44 -3.08 -11.28
CA THR A 289 -18.37 -3.97 -10.59
C THR A 289 -17.69 -4.65 -9.39
N PRO A 290 -18.46 -5.07 -8.38
CA PRO A 290 -17.90 -5.81 -7.26
C PRO A 290 -17.27 -7.14 -7.69
N VAL A 291 -16.19 -7.52 -7.02
CA VAL A 291 -15.58 -8.84 -7.10
C VAL A 291 -16.02 -9.65 -5.89
N VAL A 292 -16.31 -10.92 -6.11
CA VAL A 292 -16.84 -11.82 -5.08
C VAL A 292 -15.83 -12.91 -4.81
N ALA A 293 -15.35 -13.00 -3.57
CA ALA A 293 -14.52 -14.12 -3.10
C ALA A 293 -15.32 -15.02 -2.16
N ASN A 294 -15.14 -16.33 -2.29
CA ASN A 294 -15.70 -17.33 -1.40
C ASN A 294 -14.62 -17.86 -0.44
N SER A 295 -15.05 -18.44 0.68
CA SER A 295 -14.16 -18.92 1.74
C SER A 295 -13.16 -20.00 1.31
N ASP A 296 -13.46 -20.71 0.23
CA ASP A 296 -12.59 -21.71 -0.38
C ASP A 296 -11.47 -21.12 -1.26
N GLY A 297 -11.45 -19.79 -1.42
CA GLY A 297 -10.52 -19.06 -2.28
C GLY A 297 -11.01 -18.88 -3.70
N SER A 298 -12.19 -19.39 -4.08
CA SER A 298 -12.73 -19.15 -5.42
C SER A 298 -13.22 -17.71 -5.57
N VAL A 299 -12.75 -17.02 -6.61
CA VAL A 299 -13.07 -15.63 -6.89
C VAL A 299 -13.78 -15.51 -8.23
N THR A 300 -14.83 -14.69 -8.26
CA THR A 300 -15.61 -14.41 -9.47
C THR A 300 -15.75 -12.91 -9.69
N TRP A 301 -15.59 -12.49 -10.94
CA TRP A 301 -15.79 -11.11 -11.37
C TRP A 301 -16.58 -11.10 -12.67
N SER A 302 -17.71 -10.39 -12.67
CA SER A 302 -18.55 -10.20 -13.85
C SER A 302 -18.61 -8.72 -14.17
N SER A 303 -18.11 -8.31 -15.32
CA SER A 303 -17.99 -6.90 -15.68
C SER A 303 -18.57 -6.63 -17.08
N PRO A 304 -19.35 -5.54 -17.27
CA PRO A 304 -19.79 -5.13 -18.59
C PRO A 304 -18.58 -4.73 -19.44
N VAL A 305 -18.61 -5.09 -20.72
CA VAL A 305 -17.53 -4.83 -21.67
C VAL A 305 -18.06 -4.20 -22.95
N HIS A 306 -17.24 -3.29 -23.50
CA HIS A 306 -17.38 -2.71 -24.83
C HIS A 306 -16.08 -2.96 -25.58
N LEU A 307 -16.09 -3.92 -26.50
CA LEU A 307 -14.90 -4.37 -27.22
C LEU A 307 -15.00 -3.94 -28.68
N GLU A 308 -14.02 -3.17 -29.16
CA GLU A 308 -13.90 -2.78 -30.57
C GLU A 308 -12.62 -3.38 -31.14
N ALA A 309 -12.75 -4.27 -32.13
CA ALA A 309 -11.63 -4.94 -32.78
C ALA A 309 -11.64 -4.74 -34.29
N TRP A 310 -10.47 -4.82 -34.91
CA TRP A 310 -10.36 -4.87 -36.36
C TRP A 310 -10.93 -6.18 -36.88
N CYS A 311 -11.82 -6.09 -37.87
CA CYS A 311 -12.35 -7.24 -38.59
C CYS A 311 -12.25 -7.00 -40.10
N PRO A 312 -11.26 -7.59 -40.79
CA PRO A 312 -11.13 -7.50 -42.23
C PRO A 312 -12.43 -7.97 -42.90
N SER A 313 -13.05 -7.10 -43.69
CA SER A 313 -14.31 -7.40 -44.39
C SER A 313 -14.01 -7.61 -45.88
N ASP A 314 -14.49 -8.72 -46.46
CA ASP A 314 -14.49 -8.95 -47.91
C ASP A 314 -15.92 -8.80 -48.44
N LEU A 315 -16.14 -7.78 -49.29
CA LEU A 315 -17.46 -7.42 -49.84
C LEU A 315 -17.70 -7.98 -51.24
N ASN A 316 -16.88 -8.94 -51.71
CA ASN A 316 -16.98 -9.51 -53.05
C ASN A 316 -18.32 -10.22 -53.34
N ASN A 317 -19.05 -10.66 -52.31
CA ASN A 317 -20.32 -11.39 -52.45
C ASN A 317 -21.53 -10.64 -51.86
N TRP A 318 -21.44 -9.31 -51.73
CA TRP A 318 -22.54 -8.50 -51.20
C TRP A 318 -23.86 -8.82 -51.92
N PRO A 319 -24.99 -9.03 -51.21
CA PRO A 319 -25.20 -8.90 -49.76
C PRO A 319 -25.11 -10.23 -48.98
N ASN A 320 -24.58 -11.30 -49.59
CA ASN A 320 -24.50 -12.66 -49.04
C ASN A 320 -23.08 -13.02 -48.57
N ASP A 321 -22.28 -12.02 -48.28
CA ASP A 321 -20.96 -12.15 -47.71
C ASP A 321 -21.00 -12.71 -46.29
N GLN A 322 -19.93 -13.40 -45.92
CA GLN A 322 -19.74 -13.96 -44.58
C GLN A 322 -18.47 -13.38 -44.00
N HIS A 323 -18.53 -12.95 -42.73
CA HIS A 323 -17.40 -12.36 -42.04
C HIS A 323 -17.02 -13.18 -40.81
N THR A 324 -15.73 -13.42 -40.67
CA THR A 324 -15.15 -14.05 -39.48
C THR A 324 -14.34 -13.00 -38.74
N CYS A 325 -14.89 -12.48 -37.66
CA CYS A 325 -14.23 -11.50 -36.80
C CYS A 325 -13.68 -12.20 -35.55
N GLU A 326 -12.42 -11.91 -35.21
CA GLU A 326 -11.76 -12.50 -34.04
C GLU A 326 -11.56 -11.44 -32.95
N LEU A 327 -11.65 -11.85 -31.69
CA LEU A 327 -11.23 -11.05 -30.54
C LEU A 327 -9.98 -11.69 -29.93
N THR A 328 -8.86 -10.97 -29.95
CA THR A 328 -7.59 -11.45 -29.40
C THR A 328 -7.35 -10.85 -28.02
N LEU A 329 -7.62 -11.62 -26.97
CA LEU A 329 -7.37 -11.20 -25.59
C LEU A 329 -6.01 -11.70 -25.09
N SER A 330 -5.31 -10.86 -24.31
CA SER A 330 -4.04 -11.21 -23.68
C SER A 330 -3.92 -10.62 -22.28
N PHE A 331 -3.02 -11.16 -21.45
CA PHE A 331 -2.59 -10.46 -20.24
C PHE A 331 -1.64 -9.32 -20.63
N ALA A 332 -1.80 -8.14 -20.03
CA ALA A 332 -0.89 -7.01 -20.26
C ALA A 332 0.50 -7.31 -19.70
N SER A 333 0.57 -8.01 -18.58
CA SER A 333 1.81 -8.43 -17.94
C SER A 333 2.35 -9.72 -18.56
N LYS A 334 3.65 -9.72 -18.86
CA LYS A 334 4.38 -10.91 -19.32
C LYS A 334 4.76 -11.80 -18.14
N HIS A 335 3.81 -12.56 -17.61
CA HIS A 335 4.09 -13.63 -16.65
C HIS A 335 3.98 -14.99 -17.35
N GLN A 336 5.04 -15.81 -17.28
CA GLN A 336 5.07 -17.14 -17.88
C GLN A 336 4.10 -18.14 -17.21
N LEU A 337 3.51 -17.77 -16.07
CA LEU A 337 2.67 -18.62 -15.23
C LEU A 337 1.23 -18.09 -15.09
N LEU A 338 0.76 -17.28 -16.05
CA LEU A 338 -0.65 -16.90 -16.17
C LEU A 338 -1.27 -17.58 -17.40
N GLN A 339 -2.42 -18.21 -17.21
CA GLN A 339 -3.14 -18.90 -18.29
C GLN A 339 -4.59 -18.43 -18.38
N MET A 340 -5.05 -18.10 -19.60
CA MET A 340 -6.47 -17.89 -19.89
C MET A 340 -7.09 -19.19 -20.39
N LEU A 341 -8.23 -19.56 -19.82
CA LEU A 341 -9.04 -20.69 -20.26
C LEU A 341 -10.42 -20.18 -20.67
N PHE A 342 -10.73 -20.25 -21.96
CA PHE A 342 -12.04 -19.85 -22.48
C PHE A 342 -13.06 -20.99 -22.30
N GLU A 343 -14.12 -20.74 -21.55
CA GLU A 343 -15.26 -21.65 -21.43
C GLU A 343 -16.27 -21.34 -22.54
N ASN A 344 -16.96 -22.37 -23.06
CA ASN A 344 -17.85 -22.29 -24.24
C ASN A 344 -18.66 -20.99 -24.23
N SER A 345 -18.34 -20.09 -25.15
CA SER A 345 -19.00 -18.79 -25.28
C SER A 345 -20.30 -18.99 -26.05
N THR A 346 -21.41 -18.43 -25.56
CA THR A 346 -22.68 -18.45 -26.29
C THR A 346 -22.58 -17.47 -27.45
N MET A 347 -22.22 -17.99 -28.63
CA MET A 347 -22.36 -17.26 -29.88
C MET A 347 -23.85 -17.06 -30.15
N LEU A 348 -24.29 -15.80 -30.20
CA LEU A 348 -25.56 -15.47 -30.84
C LEU A 348 -25.35 -15.69 -32.35
N ALA A 349 -26.03 -16.68 -32.90
CA ALA A 349 -26.17 -16.81 -34.35
C ALA A 349 -27.13 -15.69 -34.81
N PHE A 350 -26.64 -14.76 -35.62
CA PHE A 350 -27.46 -13.80 -36.35
C PHE A 350 -27.28 -14.01 -37.85
#